data_AF-A0A7C8YV11-F1
#
_entry.id   AF-A0A7C8YV11-F1
#
_cell.length_a   1.000
_cell.length_b   1.000
_cell.length_c   1.000
_cell.angle_alpha   90.00
_cell.angle_beta   90.00
_cell.angle_gamma   90.00
#
_symmetry.space_group_name_H-M   'P 1'
#
loop_
_entity.id
_entity.type
_entity.pdbx_description
1 polymer ?
#
loop_
_entity_poly.entity_id
_entity_poly.type
_entity_poly.pdbx_seq_one_letter_code
_entity_poly.pdbx_strand_id
1 'polypeptide(L)'
;FTKYNNLYSPCAYFITLMKMDLLKHFRPSSTPLTPITFLERAATAYNDCHSIVYNTASTTTTTTWEETHRRCVQAASSIASLGIKRGDVVSVLCPNVPAMYEL
;
A
#
# COMPACT_ATOMS: atom_id res chain seq x y z
N PHE A 1 -17.59 -13.18 6.88
CA PHE A 1 -16.43 -13.70 7.64
C PHE A 1 -16.12 -15.18 7.37
N THR A 2 -16.51 -15.78 6.23
CA THR A 2 -16.27 -17.23 6.00
C THR A 2 -16.00 -17.60 4.54
N LYS A 3 -15.32 -16.75 3.76
CA LYS A 3 -15.02 -17.07 2.35
C LYS A 3 -13.75 -16.43 1.76
N TYR A 4 -12.73 -16.15 2.59
CA TYR A 4 -11.45 -15.56 2.17
C TYR A 4 -10.24 -16.48 2.45
N ASN A 5 -10.44 -17.79 2.53
CA ASN A 5 -9.38 -18.76 2.89
C ASN A 5 -8.69 -19.45 1.70
N ASN A 6 -8.72 -18.89 0.48
CA ASN A 6 -8.11 -19.58 -0.67
C ASN A 6 -7.33 -18.70 -1.66
N LEU A 7 -6.92 -17.49 -1.26
CA LEU A 7 -5.83 -16.77 -1.93
C LEU A 7 -4.72 -16.49 -0.92
N TYR A 8 -4.14 -17.55 -0.38
CA TYR A 8 -2.88 -17.44 0.34
C TYR A 8 -1.75 -17.23 -0.66
N SER A 9 -1.64 -16.00 -1.16
CA SER A 9 -0.42 -15.53 -1.80
C SER A 9 0.71 -15.62 -0.76
N PRO A 10 1.89 -16.18 -1.08
CA PRO A 10 3.01 -16.26 -0.15
C PRO A 10 3.43 -14.87 0.40
N CYS A 11 3.09 -13.78 -0.29
CA CYS A 11 3.32 -12.41 0.19
C CYS A 11 2.37 -11.98 1.34
N ALA A 12 1.13 -12.51 1.37
CA ALA A 12 0.17 -12.21 2.45
C ALA A 12 0.63 -12.81 3.79
N TYR A 13 1.20 -14.03 3.76
CA TYR A 13 1.86 -14.61 4.92
C TYR A 13 3.07 -13.79 5.36
N PHE A 14 3.85 -13.22 4.44
CA PHE A 14 5.04 -12.42 4.81
C PHE A 14 4.69 -11.06 5.44
N ILE A 15 3.60 -10.40 5.01
CA ILE A 15 3.10 -9.17 5.64
C ILE A 15 2.50 -9.45 7.02
N THR A 16 1.79 -10.57 7.19
CA THR A 16 1.30 -11.00 8.52
C THR A 16 2.45 -11.47 9.43
N LEU A 17 3.45 -12.19 8.91
CA LEU A 17 4.65 -12.61 9.66
C LEU A 17 5.58 -11.45 10.02
N MET A 18 5.66 -10.38 9.19
CA MET A 18 6.33 -9.13 9.57
C MET A 18 5.69 -8.48 10.80
N LYS A 19 4.46 -8.83 11.15
CA LYS A 19 3.73 -8.22 12.28
C LYS A 19 3.75 -9.05 13.57
N MET A 20 4.24 -10.30 13.59
CA MET A 20 4.24 -11.08 14.85
C MET A 20 5.49 -11.93 15.16
N ASP A 21 6.30 -12.39 14.19
CA ASP A 21 7.43 -13.29 14.50
C ASP A 21 8.82 -12.61 14.54
N LEU A 22 8.91 -11.33 14.16
CA LEU A 22 10.15 -10.55 14.18
C LEU A 22 10.25 -9.56 15.35
N LEU A 23 9.58 -9.84 16.49
CA LEU A 23 9.83 -9.14 17.76
C LEU A 23 11.07 -9.71 18.51
N LYS A 24 12.10 -10.16 17.79
CA LYS A 24 13.44 -10.33 18.36
C LYS A 24 14.19 -9.01 18.24
N HIS A 25 13.93 -8.11 19.20
CA HIS A 25 14.79 -6.97 19.60
C HIS A 25 15.68 -6.36 18.49
N PHE A 26 15.09 -6.04 17.33
CA PHE A 26 15.76 -5.12 16.43
C PHE A 26 15.53 -3.74 17.01
N ARG A 27 16.61 -2.98 17.23
CA ARG A 27 16.48 -1.57 17.61
C ARG A 27 15.45 -0.93 16.67
N PRO A 28 14.44 -0.20 17.18
CA PRO A 28 13.52 0.49 16.30
C PRO A 28 14.37 1.30 15.32
N SER A 29 14.19 1.07 14.01
CA SER A 29 14.92 1.85 13.02
C SER A 29 14.60 3.32 13.31
N SER A 30 15.60 4.11 13.70
CA SER A 30 15.44 5.49 14.19
C SER A 30 14.89 6.47 13.13
N THR A 31 14.70 6.02 11.90
CA THR A 31 14.00 6.77 10.85
C THR A 31 12.49 6.66 11.04
N PRO A 32 11.75 7.78 11.14
CA PRO A 32 10.30 7.75 11.25
C PRO A 32 9.70 7.08 10.02
N LEU A 33 8.91 6.03 10.25
CA LEU A 33 8.18 5.34 9.19
C LEU A 33 6.95 6.18 8.83
N THR A 34 7.11 7.07 7.86
CA THR A 34 5.98 7.77 7.24
C THR A 34 5.33 6.87 6.19
N PRO A 35 4.03 7.05 5.87
CA PRO A 35 3.37 6.30 4.79
C PRO A 35 4.14 6.34 3.47
N ILE A 36 4.79 7.46 3.16
CA ILE A 36 5.63 7.64 1.96
C ILE A 36 6.85 6.72 2.03
N THR A 37 7.62 6.79 3.12
CA THR A 37 8.83 5.94 3.27
C THR A 37 8.50 4.45 3.37
N PHE A 38 7.30 4.10 3.85
CA PHE A 38 6.82 2.72 3.81
C PHE A 38 6.58 2.26 2.38
N LEU A 39 5.88 3.07 1.57
CA LEU A 39 5.55 2.73 0.18
C LEU A 39 6.81 2.55 -0.68
N GLU A 40 7.80 3.43 -0.52
CA GLU A 40 9.10 3.32 -1.20
C GLU A 40 9.83 2.02 -0.82
N ARG A 41 9.87 1.68 0.47
CA ARG A 41 10.50 0.45 0.95
C ARG A 41 9.75 -0.79 0.49
N ALA A 42 8.42 -0.75 0.48
CA ALA A 42 7.60 -1.86 0.01
C ALA A 42 7.78 -2.10 -1.50
N ALA A 43 7.82 -1.05 -2.31
CA ALA A 43 8.11 -1.15 -3.74
C ALA A 43 9.51 -1.69 -4.02
N THR A 44 10.49 -1.36 -3.18
CA THR A 44 11.88 -1.83 -3.33
C THR A 44 12.05 -3.29 -2.87
N ALA A 45 11.45 -3.66 -1.73
CA ALA A 45 11.62 -4.98 -1.14
C ALA A 45 10.67 -6.04 -1.70
N TYR A 46 9.50 -5.63 -2.20
CA TYR A 46 8.38 -6.49 -2.59
C TYR A 46 7.76 -6.08 -3.94
N ASN A 47 8.58 -5.61 -4.89
CA ASN A 47 8.15 -5.11 -6.21
C ASN A 47 7.06 -5.97 -6.88
N ASP A 48 7.28 -7.29 -6.97
CA ASP A 48 6.44 -8.25 -7.70
C ASP A 48 5.35 -8.86 -6.83
N CYS A 49 5.33 -8.55 -5.53
CA CYS A 49 4.28 -9.01 -4.62
C CYS A 49 3.01 -8.19 -4.79
N HIS A 50 1.87 -8.86 -4.58
CA HIS A 50 0.57 -8.22 -4.59
C HIS A 50 0.42 -7.27 -3.39
N SER A 51 0.06 -6.02 -3.69
CA SER A 51 -0.22 -4.94 -2.75
C SER A 51 -1.72 -4.84 -2.47
N ILE A 52 -2.53 -4.83 -3.53
CA ILE A 52 -3.98 -4.69 -3.46
C ILE A 52 -4.63 -5.88 -4.16
N VAL A 53 -5.56 -6.55 -3.47
CA VAL A 53 -6.44 -7.57 -4.04
C VAL A 53 -7.87 -7.08 -3.89
N TYR A 54 -8.50 -6.75 -5.02
CA TYR A 54 -9.86 -6.21 -5.05
C TYR A 54 -10.79 -7.17 -5.79
N ASN A 55 -11.67 -7.80 -5.02
CA ASN A 55 -12.63 -8.77 -5.54
C ASN A 55 -13.98 -8.09 -5.78
N THR A 56 -14.39 -8.06 -7.05
CA THR A 56 -15.78 -7.74 -7.43
C THR A 56 -16.55 -9.03 -7.71
N ALA A 57 -17.88 -8.93 -7.82
CA ALA A 57 -18.75 -10.08 -8.10
C ALA A 57 -18.38 -10.84 -9.39
N SER A 58 -17.63 -10.21 -10.30
CA SER A 58 -17.32 -10.75 -11.63
C SER A 58 -15.82 -10.84 -11.92
N THR A 59 -14.98 -10.04 -11.24
CA THR A 59 -13.56 -9.88 -11.57
C THR A 59 -12.72 -9.67 -10.31
N THR A 60 -11.56 -10.35 -10.25
CA THR A 60 -10.52 -10.11 -9.24
C THR A 60 -9.42 -9.26 -9.85
N THR A 61 -9.24 -8.05 -9.34
CA THR A 61 -8.16 -7.14 -9.75
C THR A 61 -7.05 -7.21 -8.73
N THR A 62 -5.84 -7.49 -9.18
CA THR A 62 -4.66 -7.55 -8.32
C THR A 62 -3.61 -6.57 -8.83
N THR A 63 -3.03 -5.78 -7.93
CA THR A 63 -2.01 -4.76 -8.24
C THR A 63 -0.74 -5.06 -7.45
N THR A 64 0.44 -4.89 -8.07
CA THR A 64 1.73 -5.09 -7.38
C THR A 64 2.18 -3.87 -6.58
N TRP A 65 3.14 -4.04 -5.67
CA TRP A 65 3.72 -2.90 -4.94
C TRP A 65 4.41 -1.88 -5.85
N GLU A 66 5.06 -2.33 -6.93
CA GLU A 66 5.63 -1.44 -7.93
C GLU A 66 4.56 -0.57 -8.59
N GLU A 67 3.45 -1.18 -9.02
CA GLU A 67 2.34 -0.47 -9.63
C GLU A 67 1.66 0.50 -8.67
N THR A 68 1.44 0.08 -7.42
CA THR A 68 0.89 0.96 -6.38
C THR A 68 1.80 2.17 -6.18
N HIS A 69 3.12 1.97 -6.02
CA HIS A 69 4.07 3.07 -5.83
C HIS A 69 4.09 4.03 -7.02
N ARG A 70 4.15 3.51 -8.24
CA ARG A 70 4.13 4.32 -9.46
C ARG A 70 2.86 5.18 -9.54
N ARG A 71 1.70 4.63 -9.19
CA ARG A 71 0.41 5.32 -9.24
C ARG A 71 0.30 6.40 -8.15
N CYS A 72 0.75 6.12 -6.93
CA CYS A 72 0.81 7.13 -5.87
C CYS A 72 1.72 8.30 -6.24
N VAL A 73 2.88 8.04 -6.86
CA VAL A 73 3.79 9.11 -7.33
C VAL A 73 3.13 9.95 -8.44
N GLN A 74 2.40 9.32 -9.36
CA GLN A 74 1.63 10.03 -10.38
C GLN A 74 0.54 10.91 -9.76
N ALA A 75 -0.24 10.38 -8.83
CA ALA A 75 -1.26 11.13 -8.10
C ALA A 75 -0.66 12.31 -7.33
N ALA A 76 0.44 12.08 -6.60
CA ALA A 76 1.17 13.12 -5.88
C ALA A 76 1.70 14.22 -6.83
N SER A 77 2.20 13.84 -8.01
CA SER A 77 2.64 14.81 -9.02
C SER A 77 1.49 15.66 -9.57
N SER A 78 0.31 15.08 -9.76
CA SER A 78 -0.89 15.83 -10.16
C SER A 78 -1.37 16.76 -9.05
N ILE A 79 -1.40 16.29 -7.80
CA ILE A 79 -1.77 17.10 -6.63
C ILE A 79 -0.79 18.28 -6.45
N ALA A 80 0.51 18.04 -6.64
CA ALA A 80 1.53 19.08 -6.59
C ALA A 80 1.34 20.13 -7.70
N SER A 81 0.92 19.72 -8.91
CA SER A 81 0.65 20.66 -10.00
C SER A 81 -0.60 21.51 -9.78
N LEU A 82 -1.52 21.08 -8.90
CA LEU A 82 -2.67 21.88 -8.46
C LEU A 82 -2.28 23.01 -7.47
N GLY A 83 -1.00 23.13 -7.08
CA GLY A 83 -0.51 24.23 -6.25
C GLY A 83 -0.67 24.00 -4.74
N ILE A 84 -0.95 22.77 -4.33
CA ILE A 84 -1.07 22.35 -2.92
C ILE A 84 0.31 22.40 -2.25
N LYS A 85 0.38 23.00 -1.06
CA LYS A 85 1.60 23.21 -0.29
C LYS A 85 1.57 22.44 1.02
N ARG A 86 2.75 22.31 1.63
CA ARG A 86 2.88 21.75 2.96
C ARG A 86 2.06 22.59 3.96
N GLY A 87 1.13 21.93 4.66
CA GLY A 87 0.22 22.57 5.62
C GLY A 87 -1.23 22.65 5.11
N ASP A 88 -1.45 22.42 3.82
CA ASP A 88 -2.79 22.36 3.25
C ASP A 88 -3.46 21.02 3.58
N VAL A 89 -4.76 21.07 3.86
CA VAL A 89 -5.57 19.89 4.18
C VAL A 89 -6.30 19.43 2.93
N VAL A 90 -6.05 18.18 2.54
CA VAL A 90 -6.73 17.52 1.42
C VAL A 90 -7.77 16.55 1.99
N SER A 91 -8.98 16.57 1.46
CA SER A 91 -10.05 15.63 1.78
C SER A 91 -10.46 14.86 0.52
N VAL A 92 -10.67 13.55 0.66
CA VAL A 92 -11.03 12.65 -0.44
C VAL A 92 -12.34 11.96 -0.10
N LEU A 93 -13.31 12.03 -1.02
CA LEU A 93 -14.57 11.29 -0.93
C LEU A 93 -14.64 10.29 -2.08
N CYS A 94 -14.51 9.01 -1.78
CA CYS A 94 -14.66 7.96 -2.76
C CYS A 94 -15.17 6.65 -2.13
N PRO A 95 -15.75 5.73 -2.93
CA PRO A 95 -16.07 4.39 -2.47
C PRO A 95 -14.79 3.59 -2.14
N ASN A 96 -14.95 2.44 -1.49
CA ASN A 96 -13.84 1.50 -1.24
C ASN A 96 -13.40 0.83 -2.54
N VAL A 97 -12.64 1.57 -3.36
CA VAL A 97 -12.06 1.11 -4.62
C VAL A 97 -10.54 1.24 -4.55
N PRO A 98 -9.76 0.44 -5.31
CA PRO A 98 -8.30 0.48 -5.26
C PRO A 98 -7.69 1.87 -5.46
N ALA A 99 -8.32 2.71 -6.29
CA ALA A 99 -7.87 4.08 -6.53
C ALA A 99 -7.90 4.97 -5.26
N MET A 100 -8.76 4.67 -4.29
CA MET A 100 -8.78 5.36 -2.99
C MET A 100 -7.46 5.16 -2.22
N TYR A 101 -6.86 3.98 -2.36
CA TYR A 101 -5.66 3.60 -1.62
C TYR A 101 -4.40 4.32 -2.13
N GLU A 102 -4.49 4.93 -3.31
CA GLU A 102 -3.38 5.58 -3.99
C GLU A 102 -3.33 7.11 -3.77
N LEU A 103 -4.26 7.65 -2.96
CA LEU A 103 -4.43 9.07 -2.66
C LEU A 103 -3.92 9.46 -1.26
#